data_AF-A0A2E8H2C3-F1
#
_entry.id   AF-A0A2E8H2C3-F1
#
_cell.length_a   1.000
_cell.length_b   1.000
_cell.length_c   1.000
_cell.angle_alpha   90.00
_cell.angle_beta   90.00
_cell.angle_gamma   90.00
#
_symmetry.space_group_name_H-M   'P 1'
#
loop_
_entity.id
_entity.type
_entity.pdbx_description
1 polymer ?
#
loop_
_entity_poly.entity_id
_entity_poly.type
_entity_poly.pdbx_seq_one_letter_code
_entity_poly.pdbx_strand_id
1 'polypeptide(L)'
;MGFAVCRLIVAALLLGAVAAVADVTAGGQVRSRWELRDTDGVASDGHTATRTRAGLSATLEGGVSAFMQWQDVRIWGEEGNTLGDFSADRIDLHQGWVQFKDFADKGVDLRIGRQEIAFGGQRLVGAVGWTHQGRSFDAVRGTWRPGGSTVDVVASRLGDTSSPPAAANGTFAGVYASVAPLSGAELFLLYNSLDPATEQFTAGARKKGQAAGFDYRVEGAYQTGDRADLDVAAFFAGARVGRSISGVDLTLWYDYLSGDDETKVFDTLFATNHKFYGYADFFLNIPVHTAGGGLQDVALKAKKTLRPGLTAALDVHSFSLADDTGVSTAHLGEEVDLRAHG
;
A
#
# COMPACT_ATOMS: atom_id res chain seq x y z
N MET A 1 -7.22 38.05 -30.73
CA MET A 1 -8.32 37.97 -29.75
C MET A 1 -8.41 36.52 -29.28
N GLY A 2 -8.33 36.29 -27.96
CA GLY A 2 -8.60 34.99 -27.32
C GLY A 2 -7.36 34.18 -26.92
N PHE A 3 -7.40 33.56 -25.74
CA PHE A 3 -6.38 32.74 -25.08
C PHE A 3 -5.31 33.45 -24.23
N ALA A 4 -5.72 34.21 -23.21
CA ALA A 4 -4.84 34.55 -22.08
C ALA A 4 -5.56 34.60 -20.71
N VAL A 5 -6.73 34.00 -20.58
CA VAL A 5 -7.55 34.07 -19.35
C VAL A 5 -7.88 32.67 -18.85
N CYS A 6 -6.88 31.93 -18.38
CA CYS A 6 -7.13 30.71 -17.58
C CYS A 6 -5.96 30.25 -16.69
N ARG A 7 -4.83 30.97 -16.63
CA ARG A 7 -3.65 30.56 -15.85
C ARG A 7 -3.41 31.35 -14.56
N LEU A 8 -4.27 32.31 -14.22
CA LEU A 8 -4.09 33.19 -13.05
C LEU A 8 -5.09 32.96 -11.91
N ILE A 9 -6.10 32.11 -12.07
CA ILE A 9 -7.15 31.94 -11.04
C ILE A 9 -6.71 30.98 -9.92
N VAL A 10 -5.88 29.97 -10.21
CA VAL A 10 -5.42 29.00 -9.19
C VAL A 10 -4.31 29.59 -8.30
N ALA A 11 -3.44 30.44 -8.83
CA ALA A 11 -2.43 31.14 -8.03
C ALA A 11 -3.03 32.26 -7.16
N ALA A 12 -4.09 32.93 -7.63
CA ALA A 12 -4.76 34.00 -6.89
C ALA A 12 -5.61 33.48 -5.70
N LEU A 13 -6.06 32.21 -5.73
CA LEU A 13 -6.75 31.59 -4.60
C LEU A 13 -5.82 31.22 -3.43
N LEU A 14 -4.49 31.23 -3.64
CA LEU A 14 -3.50 30.97 -2.58
C LEU A 14 -2.85 32.25 -2.01
N LEU A 15 -3.05 33.41 -2.63
CA LEU A 15 -2.42 34.68 -2.24
C LEU A 15 -3.38 35.67 -1.54
N GLY A 16 -4.65 35.29 -1.38
CA GLY A 16 -5.70 36.17 -0.85
C GLY A 16 -6.11 35.94 0.61
N ALA A 17 -5.43 35.05 1.34
CA ALA A 17 -5.68 34.86 2.76
C ALA A 17 -4.40 35.20 3.54
N VAL A 18 -4.36 36.40 4.11
CA VAL A 18 -3.66 36.61 5.38
C VAL A 18 -4.46 35.83 6.42
N ALA A 19 -4.37 34.50 6.37
CA ALA A 19 -4.95 33.62 7.38
C ALA A 19 -4.04 33.67 8.59
N ALA A 20 -4.62 34.02 9.72
CA ALA A 20 -3.91 34.12 10.97
C ALA A 20 -3.36 32.75 11.38
N VAL A 21 -2.19 32.78 12.02
CA VAL A 21 -1.46 31.68 12.66
C VAL A 21 -1.62 30.31 11.97
N ALA A 22 -0.78 30.08 10.95
CA ALA A 22 -0.53 28.71 10.51
C ALA A 22 0.28 28.00 11.62
N ASP A 23 -0.28 26.95 12.22
CA ASP A 23 0.52 25.99 12.98
C ASP A 23 1.35 25.20 11.95
N VAL A 24 2.56 25.68 11.69
CA VAL A 24 3.53 25.02 10.82
C VAL A 24 4.44 24.15 11.67
N THR A 25 4.34 22.84 11.50
CA THR A 25 5.20 21.86 12.17
C THR A 25 6.15 21.25 11.16
N ALA A 26 7.45 21.32 11.45
CA ALA A 26 8.47 20.57 10.73
C ALA A 26 8.72 19.23 11.41
N GLY A 27 8.98 18.20 10.62
CA GLY A 27 9.32 16.87 11.10
C GLY A 27 10.19 16.13 10.10
N GLY A 28 10.72 14.99 10.50
CA GLY A 28 11.56 14.18 9.62
C GLY A 28 11.77 12.77 10.14
N GLN A 29 12.38 11.96 9.30
CA GLN A 29 12.75 10.59 9.61
C GLN A 29 14.09 10.28 8.95
N VAL A 30 14.98 9.60 9.68
CA VAL A 30 16.12 8.90 9.09
C VAL A 30 15.99 7.42 9.43
N ARG A 31 16.13 6.55 8.44
CA ARG A 31 16.12 5.10 8.61
C ARG A 31 17.26 4.48 7.81
N SER A 32 18.24 3.94 8.49
CA SER A 32 19.27 3.09 7.88
C SER A 32 18.93 1.62 8.11
N ARG A 33 19.16 0.79 7.09
CA ARG A 33 18.97 -0.66 7.14
C ARG A 33 20.12 -1.33 6.43
N TRP A 34 20.72 -2.32 7.09
CA TRP A 34 21.57 -3.29 6.42
C TRP A 34 20.73 -4.49 6.03
N GLU A 35 20.96 -5.03 4.83
CA GLU A 35 20.27 -6.18 4.27
C GLU A 35 21.32 -7.14 3.73
N LEU A 36 21.15 -8.43 4.03
CA LEU A 36 21.95 -9.54 3.50
C LEU A 36 21.01 -10.54 2.86
N ARG A 37 21.26 -10.86 1.60
CA ARG A 37 20.59 -11.92 0.87
C ARG A 37 21.63 -12.98 0.53
N ASP A 38 21.35 -14.20 0.96
CA ASP A 38 22.16 -15.37 0.65
C ASP A 38 21.20 -16.44 0.12
N THR A 39 21.30 -16.74 -1.17
CA THR A 39 20.39 -17.64 -1.87
C THR A 39 21.23 -18.70 -2.56
N ASP A 40 20.90 -19.97 -2.32
CA ASP A 40 21.63 -21.10 -2.88
C ASP A 40 21.80 -20.98 -4.41
N GLY A 41 23.04 -21.08 -4.88
CA GLY A 41 23.37 -20.98 -6.30
C GLY A 41 23.40 -19.55 -6.86
N VAL A 42 23.17 -18.53 -6.03
CA VAL A 42 23.31 -17.11 -6.37
C VAL A 42 24.40 -16.48 -5.50
N ALA A 43 25.12 -15.49 -6.04
CA ALA A 43 26.09 -14.76 -5.24
C ALA A 43 25.38 -14.02 -4.09
N SER A 44 25.95 -14.11 -2.89
CA SER A 44 25.44 -13.34 -1.74
C SER A 44 25.58 -11.84 -2.01
N ASP A 45 24.52 -11.10 -1.69
CA ASP A 45 24.48 -9.64 -1.77
C ASP A 45 24.24 -9.04 -0.38
N GLY A 46 25.03 -8.04 -0.03
CA GLY A 46 24.96 -7.36 1.25
C GLY A 46 25.16 -5.87 1.07
N HIS A 47 24.19 -5.08 1.50
CA HIS A 47 24.24 -3.63 1.34
C HIS A 47 23.61 -2.90 2.52
N THR A 48 24.00 -1.63 2.70
CA THR A 48 23.35 -0.72 3.63
C THR A 48 22.63 0.36 2.84
N ALA A 49 21.34 0.57 3.12
CA ALA A 49 20.55 1.63 2.54
C ALA A 49 20.08 2.62 3.60
N THR A 50 19.98 3.90 3.24
CA THR A 50 19.38 4.95 4.07
C THR A 50 18.18 5.56 3.38
N ARG A 51 17.13 5.81 4.15
CA ARG A 51 16.05 6.73 3.82
C ARG A 51 16.10 7.95 4.72
N THR A 52 16.06 9.12 4.14
CA THR A 52 15.84 10.39 4.86
C THR A 52 14.56 11.03 4.34
N ARG A 53 13.71 11.51 5.25
CA ARG A 53 12.52 12.29 4.95
C ARG A 53 12.53 13.59 5.75
N ALA A 54 12.21 14.68 5.10
CA ALA A 54 11.95 15.96 5.74
C ALA A 54 10.55 16.42 5.32
N GLY A 55 9.73 16.86 6.27
CA GLY A 55 8.35 17.23 6.00
C GLY A 55 7.89 18.47 6.75
N LEU A 56 6.96 19.19 6.14
CA LEU A 56 6.30 20.37 6.67
C LEU A 56 4.79 20.12 6.62
N SER A 57 4.13 20.32 7.76
CA SER A 57 2.67 20.30 7.85
C SER A 57 2.19 21.68 8.26
N ALA A 58 1.10 22.15 7.66
CA ALA A 58 0.45 23.40 8.04
C ALA A 58 -1.05 23.17 8.20
N THR A 59 -1.63 23.72 9.26
CA THR A 59 -3.09 23.86 9.40
C THR A 59 -3.42 25.35 9.40
N LEU A 60 -4.25 25.76 8.45
CA LEU A 60 -4.69 27.13 8.25
C LEU A 60 -6.11 27.31 8.80
N GLU A 61 -6.47 28.54 9.12
CA GLU A 61 -7.85 28.91 9.42
C GLU A 61 -8.80 28.52 8.27
N GLY A 62 -10.04 28.16 8.61
CA GLY A 62 -11.03 27.69 7.63
C GLY A 62 -10.93 26.20 7.28
N GLY A 63 -10.17 25.41 8.04
CA GLY A 63 -10.16 23.94 7.88
C GLY A 63 -9.32 23.45 6.70
N VAL A 64 -8.33 24.24 6.27
CA VAL A 64 -7.38 23.85 5.23
C VAL A 64 -6.11 23.29 5.85
N SER A 65 -5.68 22.11 5.43
CA SER A 65 -4.41 21.51 5.82
C SER A 65 -3.54 21.27 4.60
N ALA A 66 -2.24 21.48 4.73
CA ALA A 66 -1.27 21.18 3.68
C ALA A 66 -0.10 20.36 4.24
N PHE A 67 0.45 19.48 3.41
CA PHE A 67 1.61 18.67 3.77
C PHE A 67 2.54 18.53 2.57
N MET A 68 3.85 18.68 2.82
CA MET A 68 4.91 18.35 1.87
C MET A 68 5.96 17.50 2.57
N GLN A 69 6.49 16.50 1.88
CA GLN A 69 7.54 15.63 2.37
C GLN A 69 8.48 15.26 1.24
N TRP A 70 9.73 15.70 1.36
CA TRP A 70 10.83 15.27 0.51
C TRP A 70 11.44 14.00 1.06
N GLN A 71 11.95 13.17 0.17
CA GLN A 71 12.58 11.91 0.48
C GLN A 71 13.86 11.75 -0.33
N ASP A 72 14.89 11.25 0.34
CA ASP A 72 16.10 10.72 -0.26
C ASP A 72 16.24 9.25 0.11
N VAL A 73 16.49 8.38 -0.87
CA VAL A 73 16.75 6.95 -0.67
C VAL A 73 18.00 6.57 -1.44
N ARG A 74 19.00 6.03 -0.73
CA ARG A 74 20.30 5.69 -1.30
C ARG A 74 20.90 4.44 -0.67
N ILE A 75 21.72 3.73 -1.45
CA ILE A 75 22.64 2.71 -0.96
C ILE A 75 23.97 3.39 -0.59
N TRP A 76 24.61 2.94 0.47
CA TRP A 76 25.89 3.48 0.91
C TRP A 76 26.97 3.17 -0.13
N GLY A 77 27.66 4.22 -0.60
CA GLY A 77 28.69 4.09 -1.64
C GLY A 77 28.16 4.14 -3.08
N GLU A 78 26.89 4.48 -3.30
CA GLU A 78 26.35 4.62 -4.66
C GLU A 78 26.87 5.86 -5.43
N GLU A 79 27.41 6.85 -4.72
CA GLU A 79 28.01 8.05 -5.30
C GLU A 79 29.30 7.68 -6.05
N GLY A 80 29.42 8.09 -7.31
CA GLY A 80 30.58 7.75 -8.15
C GLY A 80 31.89 8.40 -7.68
N ASN A 81 31.80 9.46 -6.88
CA ASN A 81 32.93 10.13 -6.27
C ASN A 81 32.54 10.81 -4.96
N THR A 82 33.36 10.66 -3.91
CA THR A 82 33.07 11.20 -2.57
C THR A 82 33.26 12.73 -2.43
N LEU A 83 33.74 13.41 -3.47
CA LEU A 83 34.06 14.85 -3.45
C LEU A 83 33.56 15.60 -4.70
N GLY A 84 33.40 14.90 -5.82
CA GLY A 84 33.08 15.47 -7.13
C GLY A 84 31.69 15.14 -7.65
N ASP A 85 30.85 14.47 -6.85
CA ASP A 85 29.45 14.31 -7.19
C ASP A 85 28.65 15.52 -6.73
N PHE A 86 28.11 16.26 -7.69
CA PHE A 86 27.33 17.49 -7.47
C PHE A 86 25.87 17.31 -7.89
N SER A 87 25.41 16.07 -8.08
CA SER A 87 24.01 15.76 -8.37
C SER A 87 23.24 15.44 -7.08
N ALA A 88 21.91 15.43 -7.18
CA ALA A 88 21.00 15.07 -6.08
C ALA A 88 19.96 14.07 -6.59
N ASP A 89 20.43 13.04 -7.30
CA ASP A 89 19.61 12.17 -8.16
C ASP A 89 18.56 11.31 -7.43
N ARG A 90 18.58 11.29 -6.10
CA ARG A 90 17.70 10.47 -5.25
C ARG A 90 16.65 11.27 -4.48
N ILE A 91 16.70 12.60 -4.55
CA ILE A 91 15.74 13.45 -3.85
C ILE A 91 14.46 13.57 -4.68
N ASP A 92 13.34 13.12 -4.12
CA ASP A 92 12.01 13.23 -4.73
C ASP A 92 10.96 13.72 -3.71
N LEU A 93 9.84 14.24 -4.22
CA LEU A 93 8.66 14.53 -3.43
C LEU A 93 7.93 13.22 -3.12
N HIS A 94 7.96 12.79 -1.86
CA HIS A 94 7.22 11.59 -1.42
C HIS A 94 5.74 11.89 -1.21
N GLN A 95 5.42 13.02 -0.58
CA GLN A 95 4.04 13.50 -0.42
C GLN A 95 3.97 15.00 -0.63
N GLY A 96 2.88 15.49 -1.21
CA GLY A 96 2.59 16.89 -1.47
C GLY A 96 1.11 17.05 -1.73
N TRP A 97 0.34 17.43 -0.71
CA TRP A 97 -1.11 17.52 -0.84
C TRP A 97 -1.69 18.69 -0.03
N VAL A 98 -2.88 19.13 -0.46
CA VAL A 98 -3.76 20.06 0.27
C VAL A 98 -5.07 19.35 0.55
N GLN A 99 -5.62 19.56 1.74
CA GLN A 99 -6.91 19.05 2.17
C GLN A 99 -7.81 20.18 2.64
N PHE A 100 -9.05 20.17 2.16
CA PHE A 100 -10.14 21.04 2.59
C PHE A 100 -11.09 20.21 3.44
N LYS A 101 -11.24 20.57 4.72
CA LYS A 101 -12.26 19.99 5.58
C LYS A 101 -13.63 20.54 5.17
N ASP A 102 -14.65 19.68 5.19
CA ASP A 102 -16.04 20.08 4.86
C ASP A 102 -16.14 20.92 3.57
N PHE A 103 -15.53 20.40 2.51
CA PHE A 103 -15.39 21.10 1.24
C PHE A 103 -16.75 21.51 0.67
N ALA A 104 -16.90 22.81 0.40
CA ALA A 104 -18.12 23.44 -0.10
C ALA A 104 -19.37 23.17 0.76
N ASP A 105 -19.19 23.02 2.07
CA ASP A 105 -20.24 22.77 3.08
C ASP A 105 -21.07 21.51 2.77
N LYS A 106 -20.43 20.47 2.21
CA LYS A 106 -21.08 19.22 1.80
C LYS A 106 -20.88 18.05 2.76
N GLY A 107 -20.18 18.26 3.87
CA GLY A 107 -19.79 17.22 4.83
C GLY A 107 -18.72 16.27 4.31
N VAL A 108 -17.97 16.65 3.27
CA VAL A 108 -16.93 15.83 2.63
C VAL A 108 -15.58 16.51 2.76
N ASP A 109 -14.59 15.82 3.32
CA ASP A 109 -13.21 16.30 3.28
C ASP A 109 -12.63 16.00 1.88
N LEU A 110 -12.05 16.99 1.22
CA LEU A 110 -11.43 16.83 -0.10
C LEU A 110 -9.91 16.99 0.00
N ARG A 111 -9.15 15.97 -0.39
CA ARG A 111 -7.68 16.01 -0.47
C ARG A 111 -7.21 15.86 -1.91
N ILE A 112 -6.30 16.73 -2.34
CA ILE A 112 -5.76 16.78 -3.70
C ILE A 112 -4.23 16.82 -3.63
N GLY A 113 -3.58 15.98 -4.44
CA GLY A 113 -2.13 15.95 -4.61
C GLY A 113 -1.52 14.57 -4.35
N ARG A 114 -0.19 14.53 -4.31
CA ARG A 114 0.61 13.32 -4.08
C ARG A 114 0.49 12.89 -2.63
N GLN A 115 -0.02 11.70 -2.38
CA GLN A 115 -0.36 11.26 -1.02
C GLN A 115 -0.18 9.76 -0.86
N GLU A 116 0.16 9.31 0.36
CA GLU A 116 0.06 7.90 0.70
C GLU A 116 -1.44 7.51 0.79
N ILE A 117 -1.80 6.39 0.16
CA ILE A 117 -3.14 5.80 0.25
C ILE A 117 -3.00 4.38 0.77
N ALA A 118 -3.71 4.10 1.85
CA ALA A 118 -3.70 2.80 2.53
C ALA A 118 -5.10 2.49 3.02
N PHE A 119 -5.69 1.41 2.51
CA PHE A 119 -7.04 0.99 2.89
C PHE A 119 -7.03 -0.32 3.66
N GLY A 120 -7.92 -0.43 4.66
CA GLY A 120 -8.13 -1.63 5.45
C GLY A 120 -6.84 -2.26 6.00
N GLY A 121 -6.60 -3.52 5.62
CA GLY A 121 -5.38 -4.25 5.99
C GLY A 121 -4.12 -3.86 5.21
N GLN A 122 -4.25 -3.05 4.15
CA GLN A 122 -3.29 -2.85 3.06
C GLN A 122 -3.11 -4.09 2.15
N ARG A 123 -4.17 -4.92 2.05
CA ARG A 123 -4.23 -6.13 1.22
C ARG A 123 -4.22 -5.84 -0.27
N LEU A 124 -4.88 -4.76 -0.68
CA LEU A 124 -4.99 -4.37 -2.09
C LEU A 124 -4.42 -2.98 -2.37
N VAL A 125 -4.41 -2.09 -1.36
CA VAL A 125 -3.91 -0.72 -1.49
C VAL A 125 -3.16 -0.34 -0.22
N GLY A 126 -1.86 -0.11 -0.33
CA GLY A 126 -0.98 0.24 0.78
C GLY A 126 0.23 1.07 0.37
N ALA A 127 0.82 1.73 1.36
CA ALA A 127 1.94 2.66 1.20
C ALA A 127 3.32 1.98 1.29
N VAL A 128 3.37 0.68 1.62
CA VAL A 128 4.59 -0.15 1.61
C VAL A 128 5.76 0.48 2.38
N GLY A 129 5.56 0.80 3.67
CA GLY A 129 6.60 1.41 4.50
C GLY A 129 7.84 0.53 4.75
N TRP A 130 7.80 -0.76 4.38
CA TRP A 130 8.92 -1.70 4.45
C TRP A 130 10.06 -1.32 3.51
N THR A 131 9.75 -1.03 2.24
CA THR A 131 10.77 -0.55 1.29
C THR A 131 11.24 0.84 1.70
N HIS A 132 12.45 1.22 1.28
CA HIS A 132 12.94 2.57 1.58
C HIS A 132 12.10 3.61 0.83
N GLN A 133 11.74 3.35 -0.41
CA GLN A 133 11.00 4.25 -1.26
C GLN A 133 9.59 4.52 -0.71
N GLY A 134 8.88 3.49 -0.22
CA GLY A 134 7.44 3.59 0.04
C GLY A 134 6.65 3.83 -1.25
N ARG A 135 5.33 4.00 -1.12
CA ARG A 135 4.41 4.22 -2.23
C ARG A 135 3.49 5.40 -1.96
N SER A 136 3.38 6.28 -2.93
CA SER A 136 2.44 7.41 -2.97
C SER A 136 1.70 7.45 -4.30
N PHE A 137 0.57 8.15 -4.31
CA PHE A 137 -0.35 8.26 -5.42
C PHE A 137 -0.63 9.74 -5.72
N ASP A 138 -0.57 10.13 -6.98
CA ASP A 138 -1.04 11.44 -7.42
C ASP A 138 -2.56 11.39 -7.58
N ALA A 139 -3.28 11.85 -6.55
CA ALA A 139 -4.69 11.53 -6.40
C ALA A 139 -5.56 12.68 -5.90
N VAL A 140 -6.86 12.54 -6.17
CA VAL A 140 -7.95 13.24 -5.48
C VAL A 140 -8.69 12.21 -4.62
N ARG A 141 -8.96 12.57 -3.37
CA ARG A 141 -9.72 11.74 -2.42
C ARG A 141 -10.78 12.59 -1.72
N GLY A 142 -12.03 12.13 -1.79
CA GLY A 142 -13.13 12.63 -0.97
C GLY A 142 -13.39 11.67 0.18
N THR A 143 -13.49 12.17 1.41
CA THR A 143 -13.82 11.38 2.60
C THR A 143 -15.10 11.89 3.24
N TRP A 144 -16.15 11.08 3.22
CA TRP A 144 -17.44 11.34 3.85
C TRP A 144 -17.60 10.50 5.11
N ARG A 145 -18.22 11.05 6.18
CA ARG A 145 -18.36 10.34 7.47
C ARG A 145 -19.80 10.31 8.02
N PRO A 146 -20.75 9.63 7.35
CA PRO A 146 -22.14 9.59 7.79
C PRO A 146 -22.35 8.60 8.93
N GLY A 147 -23.02 9.04 10.01
CA GLY A 147 -23.53 8.13 11.04
C GLY A 147 -22.48 7.19 11.65
N GLY A 148 -21.22 7.63 11.77
CA GLY A 148 -20.10 6.83 12.28
C GLY A 148 -19.42 5.93 11.24
N SER A 149 -19.96 5.82 10.03
CA SER A 149 -19.26 5.20 8.89
C SER A 149 -18.21 6.17 8.32
N THR A 150 -17.28 5.65 7.54
CA THR A 150 -16.37 6.44 6.69
C THR A 150 -16.45 5.88 5.29
N VAL A 151 -16.61 6.75 4.29
CA VAL A 151 -16.62 6.39 2.87
C VAL A 151 -15.58 7.26 2.17
N ASP A 152 -14.61 6.60 1.57
CA ASP A 152 -13.58 7.21 0.76
C ASP A 152 -13.87 6.97 -0.71
N VAL A 153 -13.84 8.03 -1.52
CA VAL A 153 -13.85 7.95 -2.98
C VAL A 153 -12.52 8.50 -3.47
N VAL A 154 -11.79 7.72 -4.25
CA VAL A 154 -10.45 8.07 -4.74
C VAL A 154 -10.39 7.96 -6.26
N ALA A 155 -9.64 8.87 -6.88
CA ALA A 155 -9.15 8.74 -8.25
C ALA A 155 -7.69 9.17 -8.28
N SER A 156 -6.84 8.38 -8.95
CA SER A 156 -5.39 8.56 -9.03
C SER A 156 -4.92 8.35 -10.46
N ARG A 157 -3.96 9.18 -10.88
CA ARG A 157 -3.13 8.89 -12.04
C ARG A 157 -2.01 7.94 -11.61
N LEU A 158 -1.75 6.90 -12.38
CA LEU A 158 -0.66 5.94 -12.14
C LEU A 158 0.48 6.11 -13.15
N GLY A 159 0.16 6.59 -14.35
CA GLY A 159 1.11 6.86 -15.42
C GLY A 159 0.50 7.83 -16.42
N ASP A 160 1.35 8.61 -17.08
CA ASP A 160 0.95 9.56 -18.13
C ASP A 160 2.01 9.60 -19.22
N THR A 161 1.65 9.27 -20.46
CA THR A 161 2.61 9.21 -21.58
C THR A 161 3.21 10.58 -21.95
N SER A 162 2.66 11.69 -21.44
CA SER A 162 3.29 13.01 -21.54
C SER A 162 4.48 13.19 -20.59
N SER A 163 4.67 12.28 -19.64
CA SER A 163 5.82 12.17 -18.74
C SER A 163 6.63 10.92 -19.12
N PRO A 164 7.72 11.05 -19.91
CA PRO A 164 8.39 9.93 -20.57
C PRO A 164 8.83 8.71 -19.74
N PRO A 165 9.04 8.78 -18.40
CA PRO A 165 9.23 7.58 -17.59
C PRO A 165 8.03 6.62 -17.59
N ALA A 166 6.82 7.09 -17.89
CA ALA A 166 5.62 6.26 -17.94
C ALA A 166 5.37 5.74 -19.37
N ALA A 167 5.44 4.41 -19.53
CA ALA A 167 5.20 3.75 -20.81
C ALA A 167 3.72 3.79 -21.25
N ALA A 168 2.79 4.04 -20.33
CA ALA A 168 1.36 4.06 -20.59
C ALA A 168 0.62 5.07 -19.70
N ASN A 169 -0.58 5.43 -20.14
CA ASN A 169 -1.56 6.11 -19.30
C ASN A 169 -2.14 5.09 -18.32
N GLY A 170 -2.15 5.41 -17.03
CA GLY A 170 -2.68 4.52 -16.01
C GLY A 170 -3.57 5.26 -15.02
N THR A 171 -4.62 4.58 -14.54
CA THR A 171 -5.61 5.12 -13.60
C THR A 171 -5.93 4.10 -12.53
N PHE A 172 -6.09 4.58 -11.30
CA PHE A 172 -6.69 3.84 -10.19
C PHE A 172 -7.86 4.65 -9.64
N ALA A 173 -9.00 4.03 -9.41
CA ALA A 173 -10.12 4.66 -8.74
C ALA A 173 -10.77 3.67 -7.78
N GLY A 174 -11.56 4.16 -6.84
CA GLY A 174 -12.31 3.27 -5.99
C GLY A 174 -13.15 3.95 -4.94
N VAL A 175 -14.05 3.15 -4.38
CA VAL A 175 -14.82 3.48 -3.18
C VAL A 175 -14.43 2.48 -2.09
N TYR A 176 -14.06 2.99 -0.92
CA TYR A 176 -13.73 2.17 0.25
C TYR A 176 -14.53 2.65 1.45
N ALA A 177 -15.25 1.76 2.11
CA ALA A 177 -16.14 2.12 3.21
C ALA A 177 -15.86 1.30 4.46
N SER A 178 -15.73 1.94 5.62
CA SER A 178 -15.91 1.30 6.93
C SER A 178 -17.35 1.51 7.39
N VAL A 179 -18.07 0.44 7.68
CA VAL A 179 -19.53 0.46 7.85
C VAL A 179 -19.91 0.42 9.33
N ALA A 180 -20.50 1.51 9.84
CA ALA A 180 -21.21 1.53 11.12
C ALA A 180 -22.71 1.18 10.89
N PRO A 181 -23.39 0.50 11.85
CA PRO A 181 -22.92 0.11 13.18
C PRO A 181 -22.10 -1.19 13.23
N LEU A 182 -21.82 -1.82 12.07
CA LEU A 182 -21.12 -3.11 11.99
C LEU A 182 -19.60 -2.96 12.24
N SER A 183 -19.19 -2.61 13.45
CA SER A 183 -17.79 -2.34 13.84
C SER A 183 -16.79 -3.33 13.23
N GLY A 184 -15.76 -2.80 12.55
CA GLY A 184 -14.73 -3.60 11.89
C GLY A 184 -15.13 -4.24 10.56
N ALA A 185 -16.32 -3.96 10.04
CA ALA A 185 -16.73 -4.31 8.67
C ALA A 185 -16.31 -3.22 7.68
N GLU A 186 -15.74 -3.63 6.56
CA GLU A 186 -15.31 -2.77 5.47
C GLU A 186 -15.77 -3.37 4.14
N LEU A 187 -16.15 -2.52 3.19
CA LEU A 187 -16.58 -2.87 1.84
C LEU A 187 -15.79 -2.03 0.84
N PHE A 188 -15.52 -2.58 -0.33
CA PHE A 188 -14.83 -1.83 -1.37
C PHE A 188 -15.20 -2.25 -2.78
N LEU A 189 -15.10 -1.28 -3.69
CA LEU A 189 -15.09 -1.45 -5.13
C LEU A 189 -13.94 -0.63 -5.67
N LEU A 190 -13.00 -1.29 -6.32
CA LEU A 190 -11.80 -0.69 -6.89
C LEU A 190 -11.81 -0.88 -8.40
N TYR A 191 -11.20 0.06 -9.10
CA TYR A 191 -10.95 0.04 -10.53
C TYR A 191 -9.48 0.34 -10.78
N ASN A 192 -8.86 -0.40 -11.69
CA ASN A 192 -7.53 -0.07 -12.18
C ASN A 192 -7.41 -0.34 -13.68
N SER A 193 -6.68 0.56 -14.33
CA SER A 193 -6.14 0.39 -15.67
C SER A 193 -4.67 0.79 -15.58
N LEU A 194 -3.78 -0.19 -15.50
CA LEU A 194 -2.34 0.04 -15.34
C LEU A 194 -1.66 0.36 -16.67
N ASP A 195 -2.21 -0.20 -17.74
CA ASP A 195 -1.78 -0.09 -19.12
C ASP A 195 -3.01 -0.18 -20.03
N PRO A 196 -2.87 0.05 -21.35
CA PRO A 196 -4.01 0.09 -22.28
C PRO A 196 -4.74 -1.25 -22.42
N ALA A 197 -4.14 -2.36 -21.99
CA ALA A 197 -4.71 -3.70 -22.10
C ALA A 197 -5.30 -4.19 -20.76
N THR A 198 -5.31 -3.35 -19.73
CA THR A 198 -5.90 -3.68 -18.42
C THR A 198 -7.07 -2.76 -18.13
N GLU A 199 -8.23 -3.36 -17.90
CA GLU A 199 -9.43 -2.69 -17.38
C GLU A 199 -10.08 -3.59 -16.33
N GLN A 200 -9.69 -3.44 -15.07
CA GLN A 200 -10.05 -4.39 -14.01
C GLN A 200 -10.86 -3.73 -12.89
N PHE A 201 -11.89 -4.44 -12.45
CA PHE A 201 -12.68 -4.10 -11.27
C PHE A 201 -12.44 -5.13 -10.17
N THR A 202 -12.26 -4.66 -8.94
CA THR A 202 -12.13 -5.53 -7.75
C THR A 202 -13.17 -5.14 -6.71
N ALA A 203 -14.11 -6.04 -6.40
CA ALA A 203 -15.13 -5.83 -5.37
C ALA A 203 -14.91 -6.79 -4.21
N GLY A 204 -15.04 -6.32 -2.96
CA GLY A 204 -14.78 -7.19 -1.82
C GLY A 204 -15.23 -6.63 -0.49
N ALA A 205 -15.00 -7.44 0.54
CA ALA A 205 -15.39 -7.18 1.90
C ALA A 205 -14.34 -7.68 2.88
N ARG A 206 -14.27 -7.00 4.03
CA ARG A 206 -13.41 -7.36 5.16
C ARG A 206 -14.19 -7.25 6.44
N LYS A 207 -14.01 -8.21 7.35
CA LYS A 207 -14.49 -8.12 8.73
C LYS A 207 -13.39 -8.51 9.69
N LYS A 208 -13.10 -7.65 10.65
CA LYS A 208 -12.28 -7.99 11.83
C LYS A 208 -13.08 -7.78 13.11
N GLY A 209 -12.76 -8.55 14.14
CA GLY A 209 -13.41 -8.42 15.43
C GLY A 209 -12.82 -9.35 16.48
N GLN A 210 -13.50 -9.41 17.62
CA GLN A 210 -13.21 -10.37 18.69
C GLN A 210 -14.51 -11.10 19.04
N ALA A 211 -14.43 -12.41 19.22
CA ALA A 211 -15.55 -13.25 19.62
C ALA A 211 -15.04 -14.46 20.41
N ALA A 212 -15.72 -14.81 21.51
CA ALA A 212 -15.40 -15.97 22.35
C ALA A 212 -13.92 -16.06 22.79
N GLY A 213 -13.26 -14.91 23.02
CA GLY A 213 -11.86 -14.85 23.44
C GLY A 213 -10.84 -15.04 22.30
N PHE A 214 -11.29 -15.03 21.05
CA PHE A 214 -10.45 -15.05 19.85
C PHE A 214 -10.56 -13.71 19.11
N ASP A 215 -9.45 -13.19 18.60
CA ASP A 215 -9.49 -12.18 17.54
C ASP A 215 -9.58 -12.87 16.18
N TYR A 216 -10.31 -12.27 15.25
CA TYR A 216 -10.44 -12.82 13.91
C TYR A 216 -10.37 -11.74 12.85
N ARG A 217 -10.01 -12.16 11.64
CA ARG A 217 -10.29 -11.40 10.41
C ARG A 217 -10.66 -12.38 9.31
N VAL A 218 -11.75 -12.10 8.63
CA VAL A 218 -12.11 -12.69 7.33
C VAL A 218 -12.12 -11.60 6.27
N GLU A 219 -11.67 -11.92 5.07
CA GLU A 219 -11.51 -10.97 3.99
C GLU A 219 -11.65 -11.70 2.65
N GLY A 220 -12.23 -11.07 1.64
CA GLY A 220 -12.28 -11.64 0.31
C GLY A 220 -12.66 -10.61 -0.74
N ALA A 221 -12.28 -10.88 -1.98
CA ALA A 221 -12.64 -10.06 -3.12
C ALA A 221 -12.74 -10.89 -4.40
N TYR A 222 -13.43 -10.34 -5.37
CA TYR A 222 -13.57 -10.86 -6.72
C TYR A 222 -13.10 -9.82 -7.73
N GLN A 223 -12.44 -10.28 -8.79
CA GLN A 223 -11.89 -9.50 -9.89
C GLN A 223 -12.56 -9.87 -11.21
N THR A 224 -12.93 -8.85 -11.97
CA THR A 224 -13.56 -8.95 -13.29
C THR A 224 -13.05 -7.86 -14.23
N GLY A 225 -13.35 -7.95 -15.51
CA GLY A 225 -12.90 -7.02 -16.55
C GLY A 225 -11.83 -7.69 -17.39
N ASP A 226 -10.83 -6.94 -17.83
CA ASP A 226 -9.87 -7.40 -18.83
C ASP A 226 -8.42 -7.22 -18.37
N ARG A 227 -7.56 -8.17 -18.72
CA ARG A 227 -6.11 -8.07 -18.59
C ARG A 227 -5.44 -8.70 -19.80
N ALA A 228 -4.70 -7.91 -20.58
CA ALA A 228 -4.08 -8.34 -21.83
C ALA A 228 -5.09 -8.95 -22.84
N ASP A 229 -6.25 -8.28 -23.02
CA ASP A 229 -7.37 -8.70 -23.88
C ASP A 229 -8.03 -10.03 -23.46
N LEU A 230 -7.88 -10.43 -22.19
CA LEU A 230 -8.47 -11.62 -21.63
C LEU A 230 -9.43 -11.31 -20.47
N ASP A 231 -10.60 -11.96 -20.48
CA ASP A 231 -11.65 -11.84 -19.46
C ASP A 231 -11.17 -12.36 -18.09
N VAL A 232 -11.07 -11.48 -17.10
CA VAL A 232 -10.67 -11.83 -15.74
C VAL A 232 -11.84 -12.43 -14.95
N ALA A 233 -11.59 -13.54 -14.27
CA ALA A 233 -12.50 -14.13 -13.29
C ALA A 233 -11.71 -14.70 -12.11
N ALA A 234 -11.19 -13.82 -11.25
CA ALA A 234 -10.31 -14.20 -10.16
C ALA A 234 -10.90 -13.83 -8.80
N PHE A 235 -10.51 -14.52 -7.74
CA PHE A 235 -10.95 -14.21 -6.38
C PHE A 235 -9.86 -14.49 -5.35
N PHE A 236 -10.00 -13.87 -4.19
CA PHE A 236 -9.27 -14.30 -3.01
C PHE A 236 -10.22 -14.48 -1.82
N ALA A 237 -9.82 -15.36 -0.92
CA ALA A 237 -10.42 -15.53 0.40
C ALA A 237 -9.31 -15.69 1.44
N GLY A 238 -9.40 -14.96 2.53
CA GLY A 238 -8.41 -14.96 3.60
C GLY A 238 -9.06 -14.98 4.97
N ALA A 239 -8.54 -15.81 5.87
CA ALA A 239 -8.99 -15.93 7.23
C ALA A 239 -7.80 -15.99 8.20
N ARG A 240 -7.96 -15.37 9.37
CA ARG A 240 -7.08 -15.59 10.50
C ARG A 240 -7.88 -15.64 11.79
N VAL A 241 -7.41 -16.44 12.72
CA VAL A 241 -7.92 -16.52 14.09
C VAL A 241 -6.75 -16.50 15.05
N GLY A 242 -6.83 -15.70 16.10
CA GLY A 242 -5.78 -15.54 17.08
C GLY A 242 -6.29 -15.54 18.51
N ARG A 243 -5.39 -15.90 19.43
CA ARG A 243 -5.65 -15.91 20.87
C ARG A 243 -4.35 -15.79 21.65
N SER A 244 -4.40 -15.04 22.75
CA SER A 244 -3.30 -14.98 23.72
C SER A 244 -3.38 -16.19 24.67
N ILE A 245 -2.30 -16.97 24.74
CA ILE A 245 -2.14 -18.13 25.63
C ILE A 245 -0.86 -17.94 26.43
N SER A 246 -0.96 -17.87 27.75
CA SER A 246 0.19 -17.71 28.67
C SER A 246 1.12 -16.54 28.30
N GLY A 247 0.53 -15.43 27.84
CA GLY A 247 1.26 -14.22 27.43
C GLY A 247 1.91 -14.28 26.05
N VAL A 248 1.62 -15.31 25.25
CA VAL A 248 2.01 -15.41 23.84
C VAL A 248 0.76 -15.27 22.97
N ASP A 249 0.77 -14.31 22.05
CA ASP A 249 -0.26 -14.17 21.03
C ASP A 249 0.01 -15.17 19.92
N LEU A 250 -0.88 -16.15 19.76
CA LEU A 250 -0.82 -17.12 18.67
C LEU A 250 -1.87 -16.76 17.61
N THR A 251 -1.53 -16.91 16.33
CA THR A 251 -2.44 -16.70 15.20
C THR A 251 -2.30 -17.84 14.20
N LEU A 252 -3.41 -18.49 13.85
CA LEU A 252 -3.53 -19.35 12.69
C LEU A 252 -4.07 -18.52 11.52
N TRP A 253 -3.50 -18.75 10.35
CA TRP A 253 -3.71 -17.94 9.16
C TRP A 253 -3.86 -18.83 7.93
N TYR A 254 -4.80 -18.48 7.05
CA TYR A 254 -4.93 -19.08 5.73
C TYR A 254 -5.35 -18.02 4.72
N ASP A 255 -4.65 -17.92 3.60
CA ASP A 255 -5.06 -17.16 2.43
C ASP A 255 -5.08 -18.08 1.19
N TYR A 256 -6.13 -17.92 0.36
CA TYR A 256 -6.27 -18.54 -0.95
C TYR A 256 -6.48 -17.43 -1.98
N LEU A 257 -5.62 -17.39 -2.98
CA LEU A 257 -5.67 -16.51 -4.14
C LEU A 257 -5.82 -17.40 -5.36
N SER A 258 -6.91 -17.23 -6.12
CA SER A 258 -7.16 -18.06 -7.28
C SER A 258 -6.06 -17.93 -8.33
N GLY A 259 -5.94 -18.97 -9.14
CA GLY A 259 -5.01 -19.07 -10.25
C GLY A 259 -5.59 -19.95 -11.34
N ASP A 260 -5.07 -19.76 -12.55
CA ASP A 260 -5.02 -20.70 -13.66
C ASP A 260 -3.95 -20.21 -14.65
N ASP A 261 -3.74 -20.90 -15.75
CA ASP A 261 -2.74 -20.57 -16.77
C ASP A 261 -3.06 -19.32 -17.61
N GLU A 262 -4.23 -18.68 -17.41
CA GLU A 262 -4.67 -17.54 -18.22
C GLU A 262 -5.22 -16.37 -17.37
N THR A 263 -6.49 -16.41 -16.97
CA THR A 263 -7.26 -15.20 -16.60
C THR A 263 -7.84 -15.21 -15.18
N LYS A 264 -7.71 -16.32 -14.46
CA LYS A 264 -8.26 -16.49 -13.11
C LYS A 264 -7.23 -16.28 -12.01
N VAL A 265 -6.04 -15.78 -12.35
CA VAL A 265 -5.04 -15.40 -11.36
C VAL A 265 -5.33 -14.06 -10.69
N PHE A 266 -5.49 -14.11 -9.37
CA PHE A 266 -5.80 -12.94 -8.55
C PHE A 266 -4.60 -12.00 -8.46
N ASP A 267 -4.83 -10.72 -8.73
CA ASP A 267 -3.83 -9.66 -8.60
C ASP A 267 -4.07 -8.85 -7.31
N THR A 268 -3.03 -8.75 -6.49
CA THR A 268 -3.06 -7.98 -5.24
C THR A 268 -2.97 -6.46 -5.43
N LEU A 269 -2.92 -5.98 -6.68
CA LEU A 269 -2.89 -4.56 -7.06
C LEU A 269 -1.70 -3.82 -6.42
N PHE A 270 -1.96 -2.89 -5.51
CA PHE A 270 -0.98 -2.06 -4.82
C PHE A 270 -0.84 -2.51 -3.37
N ALA A 271 -0.71 -3.81 -3.15
CA ALA A 271 -0.62 -4.40 -1.82
C ALA A 271 0.68 -4.06 -1.09
N THR A 272 0.66 -4.31 0.22
CA THR A 272 1.84 -4.43 1.09
C THR A 272 2.08 -5.92 1.37
N ASN A 273 2.58 -6.64 0.36
CA ASN A 273 2.54 -8.11 0.32
C ASN A 273 3.34 -8.81 1.42
N HIS A 274 4.51 -8.32 1.85
CA HIS A 274 5.26 -8.94 2.97
C HIS A 274 4.48 -9.05 4.28
N LYS A 275 3.48 -8.19 4.49
CA LYS A 275 2.63 -8.27 5.68
C LYS A 275 1.82 -9.58 5.72
N PHE A 276 1.64 -10.19 4.56
CA PHE A 276 0.76 -11.31 4.34
C PHE A 276 1.50 -12.56 3.91
N TYR A 277 2.42 -12.46 2.95
CA TYR A 277 3.05 -13.61 2.27
C TYR A 277 4.56 -13.69 2.54
N GLY A 278 4.96 -13.50 3.81
CA GLY A 278 6.37 -13.62 4.24
C GLY A 278 7.23 -12.38 4.01
N TYR A 279 8.28 -12.20 4.81
CA TYR A 279 9.23 -11.08 4.69
C TYR A 279 10.38 -11.32 3.72
N ALA A 280 10.53 -12.54 3.18
CA ALA A 280 11.46 -12.84 2.09
C ALA A 280 11.05 -12.19 0.75
N ASP A 281 9.81 -11.70 0.66
CA ASP A 281 9.28 -10.97 -0.49
C ASP A 281 9.25 -11.82 -1.79
N PHE A 282 9.07 -13.15 -1.69
CA PHE A 282 8.94 -14.03 -2.86
C PHE A 282 7.62 -13.84 -3.62
N PHE A 283 6.55 -13.38 -2.97
CA PHE A 283 5.20 -13.28 -3.57
C PHE A 283 4.69 -11.83 -3.65
N LEU A 284 5.47 -10.96 -4.31
CA LEU A 284 5.14 -9.54 -4.50
C LEU A 284 4.21 -9.27 -5.69
N ASN A 285 4.26 -10.08 -6.74
CA ASN A 285 3.36 -10.02 -7.89
C ASN A 285 2.84 -11.43 -8.15
N ILE A 286 1.62 -11.72 -7.70
CA ILE A 286 1.07 -13.09 -7.72
C ILE A 286 0.97 -13.63 -9.15
N PRO A 287 0.37 -12.93 -10.13
CA PRO A 287 0.35 -13.40 -11.52
C PRO A 287 1.73 -13.80 -12.06
N VAL A 288 2.76 -12.98 -11.83
CA VAL A 288 4.11 -13.22 -12.35
C VAL A 288 4.84 -14.30 -11.56
N HIS A 289 4.85 -14.20 -10.23
CA HIS A 289 5.69 -15.05 -9.37
C HIS A 289 5.11 -16.45 -9.17
N THR A 290 3.83 -16.65 -9.47
CA THR A 290 3.18 -17.97 -9.45
C THR A 290 2.94 -18.53 -10.86
N ALA A 291 3.39 -17.82 -11.91
CA ALA A 291 3.13 -18.16 -13.30
C ALA A 291 1.65 -18.46 -13.57
N GLY A 292 0.76 -17.61 -13.04
CA GLY A 292 -0.69 -17.79 -13.14
C GLY A 292 -1.31 -18.72 -12.09
N GLY A 293 -0.55 -19.62 -11.46
CA GLY A 293 -1.11 -20.69 -10.61
C GLY A 293 -1.73 -20.24 -9.29
N GLY A 294 -1.71 -18.94 -8.97
CA GLY A 294 -2.28 -18.42 -7.73
C GLY A 294 -1.49 -18.87 -6.51
N LEU A 295 -2.01 -18.58 -5.32
CA LEU A 295 -1.27 -18.81 -4.08
C LEU A 295 -2.17 -19.30 -2.96
N GLN A 296 -1.73 -20.34 -2.28
CA GLN A 296 -2.19 -20.76 -0.98
C GLN A 296 -1.08 -20.50 0.05
N ASP A 297 -1.45 -19.88 1.16
CA ASP A 297 -0.55 -19.60 2.29
C ASP A 297 -1.20 -20.08 3.58
N VAL A 298 -0.60 -21.10 4.21
CA VAL A 298 -0.95 -21.53 5.57
C VAL A 298 0.14 -21.04 6.50
N ALA A 299 -0.21 -20.31 7.55
CA ALA A 299 0.77 -19.82 8.51
C ALA A 299 0.36 -19.96 9.97
N LEU A 300 1.38 -20.21 10.81
CA LEU A 300 1.29 -20.10 12.27
C LEU A 300 2.21 -18.96 12.72
N LYS A 301 1.66 -17.99 13.45
CA LYS A 301 2.38 -16.82 13.92
C LYS A 301 2.32 -16.76 15.45
N ALA A 302 3.45 -16.44 16.07
CA ALA A 302 3.58 -16.27 17.51
C ALA A 302 4.22 -14.90 17.80
N LYS A 303 3.67 -14.16 18.76
CA LYS A 303 4.22 -12.89 19.22
C LYS A 303 4.22 -12.82 20.74
N LYS A 304 5.30 -12.31 21.33
CA LYS A 304 5.42 -12.10 22.77
C LYS A 304 6.02 -10.73 23.06
N THR A 305 5.37 -9.97 23.94
CA THR A 305 5.97 -8.78 24.55
C THR A 305 6.94 -9.25 25.63
N LEU A 306 8.24 -9.02 25.42
CA LEU A 306 9.29 -9.42 26.35
C LEU A 306 9.40 -8.43 27.53
N ARG A 307 9.28 -7.14 27.22
CA ARG A 307 9.22 -6.02 28.16
C ARG A 307 8.58 -4.81 27.46
N PRO A 308 8.15 -3.75 28.17
CA PRO A 308 7.64 -2.55 27.52
C PRO A 308 8.59 -2.04 26.43
N GLY A 309 8.04 -1.79 25.24
CA GLY A 309 8.80 -1.40 24.05
C GLY A 309 9.38 -2.57 23.24
N LEU A 310 9.66 -3.73 23.82
CA LEU A 310 10.31 -4.85 23.12
C LEU A 310 9.37 -6.04 22.91
N THR A 311 9.15 -6.39 21.64
CA THR A 311 8.40 -7.58 21.22
C THR A 311 9.27 -8.52 20.40
N ALA A 312 9.07 -9.83 20.54
CA ALA A 312 9.62 -10.85 19.66
C ALA A 312 8.47 -11.55 18.93
N ALA A 313 8.67 -11.90 17.67
CA ALA A 313 7.71 -12.63 16.84
C ALA A 313 8.40 -13.70 15.99
N LEU A 314 7.68 -14.79 15.76
CA LEU A 314 8.02 -15.91 14.89
C LEU A 314 6.83 -16.17 13.98
N ASP A 315 7.01 -16.10 12.67
CA ASP A 315 6.00 -16.53 11.69
C ASP A 315 6.55 -17.73 10.93
N VAL A 316 5.73 -18.76 10.75
CA VAL A 316 6.06 -19.91 9.91
C VAL A 316 4.97 -20.02 8.85
N HIS A 317 5.37 -19.94 7.58
CA HIS A 317 4.51 -20.02 6.41
C HIS A 317 4.80 -21.30 5.63
N SER A 318 3.77 -21.85 4.98
CA SER A 318 3.89 -22.90 3.97
C SER A 318 3.08 -22.49 2.75
N PHE A 319 3.78 -22.37 1.61
CA PHE A 319 3.25 -21.84 0.37
C PHE A 319 3.02 -22.94 -0.64
N SER A 320 1.92 -22.84 -1.39
CA SER A 320 1.61 -23.75 -2.50
C SER A 320 0.83 -23.01 -3.58
N LEU A 321 0.84 -23.50 -4.82
CA LEU A 321 -0.03 -23.00 -5.87
C LEU A 321 -1.49 -23.31 -5.56
N ALA A 322 -2.39 -22.46 -6.02
CA ALA A 322 -3.83 -22.69 -5.97
C ALA A 322 -4.30 -23.63 -7.10
N ASP A 323 -3.62 -23.57 -8.24
CA ASP A 323 -3.85 -24.42 -9.41
C ASP A 323 -2.52 -24.93 -10.00
N ASP A 324 -2.55 -26.08 -10.68
CA ASP A 324 -1.40 -26.66 -11.36
C ASP A 324 -1.27 -26.05 -12.76
N THR A 325 -0.24 -25.22 -12.94
CA THR A 325 0.09 -24.61 -14.24
C THR A 325 1.13 -25.40 -15.02
N GLY A 326 1.23 -26.71 -14.78
CA GLY A 326 2.18 -27.61 -15.44
C GLY A 326 3.56 -27.61 -14.79
N VAL A 327 3.64 -27.26 -13.50
CA VAL A 327 4.89 -27.30 -12.71
C VAL A 327 5.10 -28.67 -12.08
N SER A 328 6.34 -29.02 -11.75
CA SER A 328 6.67 -30.34 -11.18
C SER A 328 6.15 -30.56 -9.76
N THR A 329 5.80 -29.50 -9.04
CA THR A 329 5.22 -29.55 -7.69
C THR A 329 4.37 -28.31 -7.45
N ALA A 330 3.17 -28.50 -6.87
CA ALA A 330 2.35 -27.40 -6.38
C ALA A 330 2.90 -26.78 -5.08
N HIS A 331 3.76 -27.48 -4.34
CA HIS A 331 4.36 -26.95 -3.12
C HIS A 331 5.56 -26.05 -3.44
N LEU A 332 5.49 -24.80 -2.99
CA LEU A 332 6.46 -23.74 -3.29
C LEU A 332 7.54 -23.59 -2.20
N GLY A 333 7.28 -24.09 -0.99
CA GLY A 333 8.23 -24.12 0.12
C GLY A 333 7.69 -23.52 1.41
N GLU A 334 8.56 -23.47 2.42
CA GLU A 334 8.31 -22.86 3.72
C GLU A 334 9.13 -21.58 3.92
N GLU A 335 8.62 -20.69 4.75
CA GLU A 335 9.34 -19.50 5.22
C GLU A 335 9.23 -19.38 6.74
N VAL A 336 10.35 -19.00 7.36
CA VAL A 336 10.45 -18.79 8.81
C VAL A 336 10.96 -17.38 9.07
N ASP A 337 10.10 -16.52 9.61
CA ASP A 337 10.42 -15.14 9.94
C ASP A 337 10.65 -14.97 11.43
N LEU A 338 11.84 -14.49 11.81
CA LEU A 338 12.14 -14.08 13.18
C LEU A 338 12.25 -12.55 13.24
N ARG A 339 11.46 -11.92 14.11
CA ARG A 339 11.41 -10.46 14.24
C ARG A 339 11.53 -10.03 15.70
N ALA A 340 12.26 -8.96 15.94
CA ALA A 340 12.26 -8.24 17.20
C ALA A 340 12.01 -6.75 16.92
N HIS A 341 11.04 -6.16 17.61
CA HIS A 341 10.71 -4.74 17.47
C HIS A 341 10.83 -4.04 18.82
N GLY A 342 11.60 -2.95 18.84
CA GLY A 342 11.90 -2.07 19.98
C GLY A 342 11.33 -0.67 19.79
#